data_AF-A0A1S2LQX4-F1
#
_entry.id   AF-A0A1S2LQX4-F1
#
_cell.length_a   1.000
_cell.length_b   1.000
_cell.length_c   1.000
_cell.angle_alpha   90.00
_cell.angle_beta   90.00
_cell.angle_gamma   90.00
#
_symmetry.space_group_name_H-M   'P 1'
#
loop_
_entity.id
_entity.type
_entity.pdbx_description
1 polymer ?
#
loop_
_entity_poly.entity_id
_entity_poly.type
_entity_poly.pdbx_seq_one_letter_code
_entity_poly.pdbx_strand_id
1 'polypeptide(L)' 'MLEKEEKIDRMERTLRKKHIIRLNEKKCTGQAGIVYVDIVSNLERIGDHAVNIAEEVIGEE' A
#
# COMPACT_ATOMS: atom_id res chain seq x y z
N MET A 1 -2.68 -13.18 10.87
CA MET A 1 -2.06 -12.52 9.70
C MET A 1 -2.21 -11.01 9.70
N LEU A 2 -3.16 -10.50 10.47
CA LEU A 2 -3.29 -9.13 10.99
C LEU A 2 -1.98 -8.32 11.14
N GLU A 3 -0.95 -8.81 11.86
CA GLU A 3 0.28 -8.01 12.03
C GLU A 3 0.99 -7.65 10.71
N LYS A 4 0.92 -8.54 9.70
CA LYS A 4 1.53 -8.32 8.39
C LYS A 4 0.68 -7.38 7.55
N GLU A 5 -0.63 -7.56 7.57
CA GLU A 5 -1.61 -6.68 6.93
C GLU A 5 -1.47 -5.25 7.47
N GLU A 6 -1.53 -5.06 8.79
CA GLU A 6 -1.35 -3.75 9.41
C GLU A 6 0.00 -3.11 9.05
N LYS A 7 1.04 -3.92 8.85
CA LYS A 7 2.35 -3.40 8.40
C LYS A 7 2.26 -2.89 6.96
N ILE A 8 1.59 -3.60 6.07
CA ILE A 8 1.38 -3.19 4.68
C ILE A 8 0.54 -1.91 4.63
N ASP A 9 -0.56 -1.83 5.38
CA ASP A 9 -1.38 -0.62 5.52
C ASP A 9 -0.58 0.58 6.02
N ARG A 10 0.21 0.38 7.08
CA ARG A 10 1.07 1.44 7.63
C ARG A 10 2.09 1.91 6.59
N MET A 11 2.64 0.99 5.81
CA MET A 11 3.55 1.32 4.72
C MET A 11 2.83 2.13 3.63
N GLU A 12 1.65 1.72 3.20
CA GLU A 12 0.83 2.41 2.21
C GLU A 12 0.55 3.86 2.62
N ARG A 13 0.03 4.07 3.84
CA ARG A 13 -0.21 5.41 4.42
C ARG A 13 1.07 6.24 4.51
N THR A 14 2.18 5.63 4.90
CA THR A 14 3.47 6.31 5.01
C THR A 14 3.99 6.74 3.64
N LEU A 15 3.90 5.87 2.65
CA LEU A 15 4.36 6.12 1.28
C LEU A 15 3.51 7.19 0.60
N ARG A 16 2.19 7.20 0.81
CA ARG A 16 1.29 8.27 0.35
C ARG A 16 1.68 9.62 0.96
N LYS A 17 1.87 9.69 2.28
CA LYS A 17 2.32 10.94 2.97
C LYS A 17 3.66 11.44 2.45
N LYS A 18 4.65 10.55 2.31
CA LYS A 18 5.97 10.90 1.75
C LYS A 18 5.86 11.41 0.30
N HIS A 19 4.94 10.86 -0.49
CA HIS A 19 4.72 11.34 -1.85
C HIS A 19 4.15 12.77 -1.89
N ILE A 20 3.21 13.09 -1.01
CA ILE A 20 2.69 14.47 -0.87
C ILE A 20 3.82 15.46 -0.54
N ILE A 21 4.73 15.08 0.36
CA ILE A 21 5.90 15.90 0.70
C ILE A 21 6.79 16.12 -0.53
N ARG A 22 7.11 15.05 -1.27
CA ARG A 22 7.91 15.14 -2.51
C ARG A 22 7.27 16.04 -3.56
N LEU A 23 5.94 16.01 -3.69
CA LEU A 23 5.19 16.85 -4.61
C LEU A 23 5.28 18.33 -4.19
N ASN A 24 5.08 18.63 -2.91
CA ASN A 24 5.20 19.99 -2.36
C ASN A 24 6.62 20.55 -2.50
N GLU A 25 7.64 19.69 -2.38
CA GLU A 25 9.04 20.03 -2.60
C GLU A 25 9.43 20.11 -4.09
N LYS A 26 8.48 19.93 -5.02
CA LYS A 26 8.70 19.91 -6.47
C LYS A 26 9.71 18.84 -6.93
N LYS A 27 9.89 17.76 -6.15
CA LYS A 27 10.76 16.61 -6.46
C LYS A 27 10.10 15.57 -7.37
N CYS A 28 8.81 15.73 -7.68
CA CYS A 28 8.09 14.92 -8.66
C CYS A 28 6.95 15.72 -9.32
N THR A 29 6.48 15.26 -10.47
CA THR A 29 5.32 15.84 -11.17
C THR A 29 4.01 15.24 -10.67
N GLY A 30 2.90 15.95 -10.84
CA GLY A 30 1.57 15.43 -10.52
C GLY A 30 1.23 14.15 -11.30
N GLN A 31 1.60 14.08 -12.58
CA GLN A 31 1.44 12.87 -13.41
C GLN A 31 2.20 11.67 -12.86
N ALA A 32 3.46 11.86 -12.44
CA ALA A 32 4.24 10.80 -11.79
C ALA A 32 3.60 10.37 -10.45
N GLY A 33 2.88 11.29 -9.79
CA GLY A 33 2.14 10.99 -8.57
C GLY A 33 0.95 10.08 -8.76
N ILE A 34 0.22 10.20 -9.87
CA ILE A 34 -0.88 9.28 -10.20
C ILE A 34 -0.35 7.85 -10.29
N VAL A 35 0.68 7.63 -11.11
CA VAL A 35 1.30 6.31 -11.29
C VAL A 35 1.86 5.76 -9.98
N TYR A 36 2.50 6.60 -9.17
CA TYR A 36 3.04 6.19 -7.88
C TYR A 36 1.96 5.71 -6.92
N VAL A 37 0.86 6.47 -6.81
CA VAL A 37 -0.26 6.11 -5.93
C VAL A 37 -0.94 4.82 -6.38
N ASP A 38 -1.09 4.62 -7.69
CA ASP A 38 -1.65 3.39 -8.25
C ASP A 38 -0.77 2.17 -7.93
N ILE A 39 0.55 2.30 -8.07
CA ILE A 39 1.50 1.23 -7.71
C ILE A 39 1.36 0.86 -6.23
N VAL A 40 1.35 1.86 -5.34
CA VAL A 40 1.25 1.62 -3.90
C VAL A 40 -0.07 0.94 -3.54
N SER A 41 -1.19 1.38 -4.14
CA SER A 41 -2.51 0.77 -3.92
C SER A 41 -2.57 -0.68 -4.42
N ASN A 42 -1.97 -0.97 -5.58
CA ASN A 42 -1.91 -2.33 -6.09
C ASN A 42 -1.07 -3.27 -5.21
N LEU A 43 0.01 -2.77 -4.61
CA LEU A 43 0.84 -3.56 -3.69
C LEU A 43 0.11 -3.90 -2.38
N GLU A 44 -0.67 -2.96 -1.83
CA GLU A 44 -1.50 -3.22 -0.66
C GLU A 44 -2.55 -4.28 -0.97
N ARG A 45 -3.29 -4.13 -2.08
CA ARG A 45 -4.29 -5.09 -2.52
C ARG A 45 -3.74 -6.51 -2.78
N ILE A 46 -2.51 -6.62 -3.29
CA ILE A 46 -1.82 -7.91 -3.41
C ILE A 46 -1.56 -8.52 -2.02
N GLY A 47 -1.19 -7.68 -1.05
CA GLY A 47 -1.05 -8.06 0.35
C GLY A 47 -2.34 -8.63 0.93
N ASP A 48 -3.45 -7.91 0.78
CA ASP A 48 -4.77 -8.34 1.24
C ASP A 48 -5.19 -9.67 0.61
N HIS A 49 -5.01 -9.80 -0.70
CA HIS A 49 -5.31 -11.06 -1.39
C HIS A 49 -4.46 -12.22 -0.85
N ALA A 50 -3.19 -11.98 -0.51
CA ALA A 50 -2.36 -13.00 0.10
C ALA A 50 -2.82 -13.38 1.52
N VAL A 51 -3.32 -12.41 2.31
CA VAL A 51 -3.91 -12.66 3.63
C VAL A 51 -5.16 -13.51 3.50
N ASN A 52 -6.12 -13.09 2.64
CA ASN A 52 -7.37 -13.83 2.43
C ASN A 52 -7.12 -15.29 2.00
N ILE A 53 -6.18 -15.52 1.08
CA ILE A 53 -5.83 -16.88 0.65
C ILE A 53 -5.29 -17.71 1.81
N ALA A 54 -4.47 -17.10 2.66
CA ALA A 54 -3.85 -17.81 3.75
C ALA A 54 -4.82 -18.05 4.91
N GLU A 55 -5.78 -17.15 5.16
CA GLU A 55 -6.89 -17.35 6.13
C GLU A 55 -7.78 -18.51 5.70
N GLU A 56 -8.16 -18.55 4.41
CA GLU A 56 -8.93 -19.66 3.83
C GLU A 56 -8.20 -21.01 3.98
N VAL A 57 -6.88 -21.03 3.78
CA VAL A 57 -6.08 -22.27 3.92
C VAL A 57 -5.96 -22.73 5.37
N ILE A 58 -5.93 -21.81 6.34
CA ILE A 58 -5.81 -22.12 7.77
C ILE A 58 -7.18 -22.47 8.39
N GLY A 59 -8.29 -22.04 7.77
CA GLY A 59 -9.65 -22.27 8.26
C GLY A 59 -10.05 -21.34 9.40
N GLU A 60 -9.42 -20.16 9.48
CA GLU A 60 -9.82 -19.06 10.35
C GLU A 60 -10.66 -18.09 9.49
N GLU A 61 -11.99 -18.06 9.69
CA GLU A 61 -12.90 -17.02 9.16
C GLU A 61 -12.95 -15.79 10.08
#